data_AF-A0A7J2S7H3-F1
#
_entry.id   AF-A0A7J2S7H3-F1
#
_cell.length_a   1.000
_cell.length_b   1.000
_cell.length_c   1.000
_cell.angle_alpha   90.00
_cell.angle_beta   90.00
_cell.angle_gamma   90.00
#
_symmetry.space_group_name_H-M   'P 1'
#
loop_
_entity.id
_entity.type
_entity.pdbx_description
1 polymer ?
#
loop_
_entity_poly.entity_id
_entity_poly.type
_entity_poly.pdbx_seq_one_letter_code
_entity_poly.pdbx_strand_id
1 'polypeptide(L)'
;MIKMGKYKCPFCGEGVEDKEVHMKHMHPEIIEKEEMKMLNEIRRQQYFLMEKLKEKNPSLYTEFLEKLSEEDNIKIKIMCVKEFILMNEMNKAEEIVFEVLENGDKEAYMEILILYKNMGKKERAIDLCKKAMEKFDKNREEFKLFIEEMED
;
A
#
# COMPACT_ATOMS: atom_id res chain seq x y z
N MET A 1 50.37 -20.91 14.27
CA MET A 1 49.15 -21.76 14.30
C MET A 1 48.03 -20.98 13.63
N ILE A 2 47.60 -21.38 12.44
CA ILE A 2 46.43 -20.77 11.79
C ILE A 2 45.21 -21.39 12.46
N LYS A 3 44.38 -20.58 13.13
CA LYS A 3 43.08 -21.03 13.63
C LYS A 3 42.22 -21.38 12.42
N MET A 4 42.18 -22.65 12.05
CA MET A 4 41.21 -23.12 11.06
C MET A 4 39.86 -23.20 11.75
N GLY A 5 39.07 -22.14 11.66
CA GLY A 5 37.68 -22.16 12.12
C GLY A 5 36.90 -23.26 11.42
N LYS A 6 35.87 -23.78 12.10
CA LYS A 6 35.06 -24.94 11.70
C LYS A 6 34.41 -24.82 10.31
N TYR A 7 34.25 -23.60 9.81
CA TYR A 7 33.65 -23.30 8.51
C TYR A 7 34.48 -22.30 7.73
N LYS A 8 34.42 -22.36 6.41
CA LYS A 8 34.99 -21.33 5.54
C LYS A 8 33.89 -20.37 5.08
N CYS A 9 34.07 -19.08 5.28
CA CYS A 9 33.16 -18.05 4.79
C CYS A 9 33.20 -18.00 3.24
N PRO A 10 32.06 -18.09 2.54
CA PRO A 10 32.05 -18.09 1.07
C PRO A 10 32.29 -16.71 0.44
N PHE A 11 32.26 -15.63 1.24
CA PHE A 11 32.37 -14.25 0.74
C PHE A 11 33.77 -13.66 0.95
N CYS A 12 34.40 -13.90 2.10
CA CYS A 12 35.77 -13.43 2.38
C CYS A 12 36.82 -14.54 2.44
N GLY A 13 36.41 -15.82 2.49
CA GLY A 13 37.33 -16.96 2.56
C GLY A 13 37.91 -17.27 3.95
N GLU A 14 37.56 -16.50 5.00
CA GLU A 14 38.05 -16.71 6.36
C GLU A 14 37.52 -18.01 6.99
N GLY A 15 38.35 -18.63 7.84
CA GLY A 15 37.95 -19.75 8.70
C GLY A 15 37.24 -19.22 9.95
N VAL A 16 35.98 -19.58 10.14
CA VAL A 16 35.09 -19.06 11.18
C VAL A 16 34.47 -20.20 11.99
N GLU A 17 34.29 -20.00 13.30
CA GLU A 17 33.61 -20.97 14.17
C GLU A 17 32.09 -20.91 14.02
N ASP A 18 31.54 -19.70 13.88
CA ASP A 18 30.12 -19.43 13.72
C ASP A 18 29.90 -18.60 12.45
N LYS A 19 29.23 -19.21 11.47
CA LYS A 19 28.92 -18.55 10.19
C LYS A 19 27.94 -17.40 10.37
N GLU A 20 26.93 -17.55 11.23
CA GLU A 20 25.86 -16.57 11.36
C GLU A 20 26.38 -15.29 12.02
N VAL A 21 27.12 -15.44 13.12
CA VAL A 21 27.77 -14.31 13.80
C VAL A 21 28.75 -13.61 12.86
N HIS A 22 29.58 -14.37 12.13
CA HIS A 22 30.52 -13.78 11.19
C HIS A 22 29.80 -13.03 10.05
N MET A 23 28.78 -13.63 9.44
CA MET A 23 28.00 -12.98 8.37
C MET A 23 27.36 -11.69 8.85
N LYS A 24 26.82 -11.64 10.07
CA LYS A 24 26.17 -10.45 10.65
C LYS A 24 27.12 -9.29 10.87
N HIS A 25 28.35 -9.56 11.30
CA HIS A 25 29.32 -8.51 11.65
C HIS A 25 30.22 -8.10 10.48
N MET A 26 30.61 -9.06 9.64
CA MET A 26 31.59 -8.83 8.57
C MET A 26 30.95 -8.65 7.19
N HIS A 27 29.70 -9.13 7.02
CA HIS A 27 28.96 -9.08 5.75
C HIS A 27 27.51 -8.60 5.91
N PRO A 28 27.24 -7.52 6.68
CA PRO A 28 25.87 -7.07 6.94
C PRO A 28 25.10 -6.75 5.65
N GLU A 29 25.77 -6.19 4.64
CA GLU A 29 25.14 -5.81 3.37
C GLU A 29 24.70 -7.01 2.52
N ILE A 30 25.38 -8.16 2.69
CA ILE A 30 24.96 -9.42 2.05
C ILE A 30 23.72 -9.95 2.75
N ILE A 31 23.66 -9.88 4.09
CA ILE A 31 22.47 -10.28 4.83
C ILE A 31 21.29 -9.39 4.45
N GLU A 32 21.44 -8.08 4.49
CA GLU A 32 20.38 -7.12 4.14
C GLU A 32 19.85 -7.37 2.71
N LYS A 33 20.75 -7.64 1.77
CA LYS A 33 20.37 -7.98 0.39
C LYS A 33 19.57 -9.28 0.30
N GLU A 34 19.97 -10.32 1.01
CA GLU A 34 19.24 -11.59 1.05
C GLU A 34 17.89 -11.44 1.76
N GLU A 35 17.84 -10.71 2.87
CA GLU A 35 16.59 -10.39 3.58
C GLU A 35 15.63 -9.62 2.69
N MET A 36 16.10 -8.59 1.98
CA MET A 36 15.27 -7.85 1.02
C MET A 36 14.80 -8.72 -0.14
N LYS A 37 15.61 -9.68 -0.63
CA LYS A 37 15.13 -10.64 -1.63
C LYS A 37 14.00 -11.49 -1.08
N MET A 38 14.13 -12.01 0.15
CA MET A 38 13.09 -12.81 0.80
C MET A 38 11.80 -11.99 0.99
N LEU A 39 11.90 -10.76 1.48
CA LEU A 39 10.74 -9.87 1.64
C LEU A 39 10.05 -9.58 0.31
N ASN A 40 10.82 -9.35 -0.76
CA ASN A 40 10.26 -9.13 -2.10
C ASN A 40 9.54 -10.38 -2.64
N GLU A 41 10.06 -11.57 -2.36
CA GLU A 41 9.42 -12.82 -2.75
C GLU A 41 8.12 -13.07 -1.98
N ILE A 42 8.12 -12.84 -0.66
CA ILE A 42 6.90 -12.92 0.17
C ILE A 42 5.84 -11.96 -0.38
N ARG A 43 6.21 -10.71 -0.68
CA ARG A 43 5.28 -9.73 -1.25
C ARG A 43 4.67 -10.21 -2.57
N ARG A 44 5.48 -10.81 -3.47
CA ARG A 44 4.99 -11.36 -4.74
C ARG A 44 3.99 -12.51 -4.52
N GLN A 45 4.31 -13.40 -3.59
CA GLN A 45 3.44 -14.53 -3.26
C GLN A 45 2.12 -14.05 -2.66
N GLN A 46 2.16 -13.08 -1.74
CA GLN A 46 0.97 -12.46 -1.17
C GLN A 46 0.11 -11.82 -2.26
N TYR A 47 0.70 -11.00 -3.15
CA TYR A 47 -0.02 -10.39 -4.26
C TYR A 47 -0.72 -11.44 -5.13
N PHE A 48 -0.01 -12.50 -5.52
CA PHE A 48 -0.57 -13.57 -6.34
C PHE A 48 -1.73 -14.32 -5.65
N LEU A 49 -1.63 -14.53 -4.34
CA LEU A 49 -2.72 -15.13 -3.56
C LEU A 49 -3.94 -14.21 -3.49
N MET A 50 -3.75 -12.90 -3.33
CA MET A 50 -4.84 -11.93 -3.31
C MET A 50 -5.57 -11.87 -4.65
N GLU A 51 -4.84 -11.82 -5.76
CA GLU A 51 -5.44 -11.85 -7.11
C GLU A 51 -6.24 -13.12 -7.35
N LYS A 52 -5.71 -14.29 -6.95
CA LYS A 52 -6.44 -15.55 -7.04
C LYS A 52 -7.67 -15.59 -6.15
N LEU A 53 -7.60 -14.99 -4.97
CA LEU A 53 -8.73 -14.92 -4.04
C LEU A 53 -9.83 -14.05 -4.64
N LYS A 54 -9.47 -12.89 -5.19
CA LYS A 54 -10.36 -11.96 -5.89
C LYS A 54 -11.05 -12.63 -7.09
N GLU A 55 -10.31 -13.38 -7.90
CA GLU A 55 -10.85 -14.07 -9.07
C GLU A 55 -11.77 -15.25 -8.69
N LYS A 56 -11.34 -16.10 -7.75
CA LYS A 56 -12.00 -17.38 -7.46
C LYS A 56 -13.07 -17.29 -6.39
N ASN A 57 -12.96 -16.33 -5.47
CA ASN A 57 -13.86 -16.17 -4.34
C ASN A 57 -13.99 -14.67 -3.98
N PRO A 58 -14.61 -13.87 -4.85
CA PRO A 58 -14.72 -12.42 -4.67
C PRO A 58 -15.45 -12.04 -3.39
N SER A 59 -16.43 -12.83 -2.93
CA SER A 59 -17.11 -12.57 -1.65
C SER A 59 -16.17 -12.69 -0.46
N LEU A 60 -15.31 -13.72 -0.43
CA LEU A 60 -14.31 -13.87 0.62
C LEU A 60 -13.22 -12.79 0.54
N TYR A 61 -12.82 -12.38 -0.66
CA TYR A 61 -11.91 -11.24 -0.83
C TYR A 61 -12.52 -9.96 -0.27
N THR A 62 -13.82 -9.74 -0.52
CA THR A 62 -14.54 -8.58 -0.01
C THR A 62 -14.63 -8.60 1.51
N GLU A 63 -14.96 -9.74 2.13
CA GLU A 63 -14.95 -9.91 3.60
C GLU A 63 -13.55 -9.66 4.21
N PHE A 64 -12.50 -10.08 3.51
CA PHE A 64 -11.13 -9.79 3.92
C PHE A 64 -10.84 -8.30 3.91
N LEU A 65 -11.24 -7.57 2.87
CA LEU A 65 -11.05 -6.11 2.77
C LEU A 65 -11.84 -5.36 3.84
N GLU A 66 -13.06 -5.80 4.17
CA GLU A 66 -13.87 -5.22 5.25
C GLU A 66 -13.14 -5.31 6.59
N LYS A 67 -12.67 -6.52 6.96
CA LYS A 67 -11.88 -6.71 8.18
C LYS A 67 -10.60 -5.89 8.16
N LEU A 68 -9.93 -5.83 7.01
CA LEU A 68 -8.70 -5.07 6.87
C LEU A 68 -8.92 -3.56 7.00
N SER A 69 -10.09 -3.06 6.60
CA SER A 69 -10.44 -1.64 6.74
C SER A 69 -10.76 -1.21 8.17
N GLU A 70 -10.98 -2.15 9.10
CA GLU A 70 -11.18 -1.86 10.53
C GLU A 70 -9.86 -1.44 11.22
N GLU A 71 -8.71 -1.77 10.64
CA GLU A 71 -7.39 -1.40 11.16
C GLU A 71 -7.23 0.12 11.27
N ASP A 72 -6.64 0.59 12.37
CA ASP A 72 -6.34 2.02 12.60
C ASP A 72 -5.08 2.45 11.84
N ASN A 73 -5.10 2.24 10.52
CA ASN A 73 -4.03 2.65 9.62
C ASN A 73 -4.62 3.25 8.35
N ILE A 74 -4.42 4.56 8.20
CA ILE A 74 -4.97 5.33 7.08
C ILE A 74 -4.55 4.79 5.70
N LYS A 75 -3.31 4.28 5.56
CA LYS A 75 -2.82 3.74 4.29
C LYS A 75 -3.50 2.43 3.94
N ILE A 76 -3.78 1.60 4.95
CA ILE A 76 -4.55 0.37 4.76
C ILE A 76 -5.97 0.71 4.33
N LYS A 77 -6.63 1.67 5.00
CA LYS A 77 -7.97 2.13 4.62
C LYS A 77 -8.03 2.67 3.19
N ILE A 78 -7.06 3.49 2.77
CA ILE A 78 -6.96 3.99 1.38
C ILE A 78 -6.81 2.82 0.40
N MET A 79 -5.99 1.82 0.72
CA MET A 79 -5.84 0.62 -0.11
C MET A 79 -7.17 -0.15 -0.24
N CYS A 80 -7.91 -0.32 0.86
CA CYS A 80 -9.23 -0.96 0.80
C CYS A 80 -10.22 -0.15 -0.06
N VAL A 81 -10.26 1.18 0.08
CA VAL A 81 -11.10 2.05 -0.76
C VAL A 81 -10.78 1.85 -2.24
N LYS A 82 -9.50 1.86 -2.63
CA LYS A 82 -9.06 1.60 -4.01
C LYS A 82 -9.56 0.25 -4.51
N GLU A 83 -9.37 -0.80 -3.72
CA GLU A 83 -9.80 -2.16 -4.10
C GLU A 83 -11.32 -2.25 -4.25
N PHE A 84 -12.10 -1.65 -3.34
CA PHE A 84 -13.54 -1.60 -3.47
C PHE A 84 -13.99 -0.83 -4.73
N ILE A 85 -13.35 0.29 -5.07
CA ILE A 85 -13.62 1.02 -6.32
C ILE A 85 -13.35 0.12 -7.53
N LEU A 86 -12.22 -0.58 -7.57
CA LEU A 86 -11.85 -1.50 -8.66
C LEU A 86 -12.82 -2.67 -8.80
N MET A 87 -13.43 -3.10 -7.69
CA MET A 87 -14.45 -4.15 -7.66
C MET A 87 -15.87 -3.64 -7.92
N ASN A 88 -16.05 -2.32 -8.11
CA ASN A 88 -17.34 -1.67 -8.21
C ASN A 88 -18.23 -1.78 -6.94
N GLU A 89 -17.60 -2.00 -5.78
CA GLU A 89 -18.23 -2.06 -4.45
C GLU A 89 -18.30 -0.66 -3.82
N MET A 90 -18.93 0.29 -4.53
CA MET A 90 -18.86 1.73 -4.22
C MET A 90 -19.46 2.09 -2.85
N ASN A 91 -20.46 1.35 -2.37
CA ASN A 91 -21.06 1.59 -1.06
C ASN A 91 -20.07 1.28 0.07
N LYS A 92 -19.31 0.18 -0.05
CA LYS A 92 -18.28 -0.21 0.92
C LYS A 92 -17.11 0.77 0.92
N ALA A 93 -16.72 1.23 -0.28
CA ALA A 93 -15.75 2.30 -0.41
C ALA A 93 -16.21 3.57 0.32
N GLU A 94 -17.49 3.97 0.15
CA GLU A 94 -18.05 5.17 0.77
C GLU A 94 -18.10 5.12 2.30
N GLU A 95 -18.33 3.95 2.90
CA GLU A 95 -18.37 3.77 4.36
C GLU A 95 -17.04 4.17 5.04
N ILE A 96 -15.91 3.98 4.35
CA ILE A 96 -14.57 4.21 4.89
C ILE A 96 -14.10 5.66 4.68
N VAL A 97 -14.77 6.41 3.79
CA VAL A 97 -14.35 7.75 3.33
C VAL A 97 -14.17 8.75 4.48
N PHE A 98 -15.07 8.76 5.46
CA PHE A 98 -15.04 9.76 6.53
C PHE A 98 -13.74 9.70 7.34
N GLU A 99 -13.32 8.50 7.73
CA GLU A 99 -12.07 8.28 8.46
C GLU A 99 -10.85 8.61 7.59
N VAL A 100 -10.94 8.32 6.29
CA VAL A 100 -9.89 8.61 5.32
C VAL A 100 -9.70 10.11 5.09
N LEU A 101 -10.77 10.92 5.07
CA LEU A 101 -10.66 12.35 4.79
C LEU A 101 -10.07 13.18 5.94
N GLU A 102 -10.36 12.82 7.19
CA GLU A 102 -9.84 13.57 8.34
C GLU A 102 -8.31 13.52 8.40
N ASN A 103 -7.74 12.32 8.24
CA ASN A 103 -6.31 12.06 8.41
C ASN A 103 -5.57 11.81 7.09
N GLY A 104 -6.27 11.85 5.96
CA GLY A 104 -5.74 11.56 4.64
C GLY A 104 -4.90 12.68 4.05
N ASP A 105 -3.93 12.27 3.23
CA ASP A 105 -3.13 13.13 2.38
C ASP A 105 -3.82 13.38 1.03
N LYS A 106 -3.09 13.96 0.07
CA LYS A 106 -3.61 14.23 -1.27
C LYS A 106 -4.12 12.96 -1.96
N GLU A 107 -3.43 11.83 -1.78
CA GLU A 107 -3.79 10.57 -2.43
C GLU A 107 -5.17 10.08 -1.98
N ALA A 108 -5.43 10.12 -0.66
CA ALA A 108 -6.75 9.84 -0.10
C ALA A 108 -7.86 10.66 -0.78
N TYR A 109 -7.66 11.97 -0.93
CA TYR A 109 -8.64 12.84 -1.56
C TYR A 109 -8.88 12.47 -3.03
N MET A 110 -7.83 12.11 -3.78
CA MET A 110 -7.97 11.70 -5.18
C MET A 110 -8.78 10.41 -5.32
N GLU A 111 -8.56 9.41 -4.48
CA GLU A 111 -9.32 8.15 -4.53
C GLU A 111 -10.81 8.36 -4.26
N ILE A 112 -11.13 9.27 -3.33
CA ILE A 112 -12.51 9.57 -2.96
C ILE A 112 -13.17 10.42 -4.05
N LEU A 113 -12.43 11.29 -4.72
CA LEU A 113 -12.90 12.00 -5.91
C LEU A 113 -13.27 11.02 -7.04
N ILE A 114 -12.44 10.01 -7.28
CA ILE A 114 -12.73 8.93 -8.24
C ILE A 114 -14.00 8.17 -7.82
N LEU A 115 -14.13 7.82 -6.54
CA LEU A 115 -15.34 7.19 -6.01
C LEU A 115 -16.59 8.02 -6.31
N TYR A 116 -16.61 9.31 -5.93
CA TYR A 116 -17.77 10.16 -6.15
C TYR A 116 -18.07 10.41 -7.64
N LYS A 117 -17.04 10.51 -8.48
CA LYS A 117 -17.19 10.55 -9.94
C LYS A 117 -17.91 9.28 -10.45
N ASN A 118 -17.45 8.11 -10.02
CA ASN A 118 -18.01 6.83 -10.44
C ASN A 118 -19.44 6.61 -9.92
N MET A 119 -19.77 7.16 -8.75
CA MET A 119 -21.14 7.15 -8.21
C MET A 119 -22.07 8.20 -8.85
N GLY A 120 -21.56 9.07 -9.73
CA GLY A 120 -22.32 10.20 -10.29
C GLY A 120 -22.65 11.30 -9.27
N LYS A 121 -21.97 11.33 -8.11
CA LYS A 121 -22.17 12.30 -7.03
C LYS A 121 -21.34 13.56 -7.27
N LYS A 122 -21.62 14.25 -8.39
CA LYS A 122 -20.85 15.41 -8.87
C LYS A 122 -20.71 16.51 -7.82
N GLU A 123 -21.79 16.87 -7.14
CA GLU A 123 -21.77 17.93 -6.12
C GLU A 123 -20.84 17.59 -4.96
N ARG A 124 -20.85 16.32 -4.50
CA ARG A 124 -19.94 15.86 -3.44
C ARG A 124 -18.48 15.86 -3.89
N ALA A 125 -18.22 15.50 -5.14
CA ALA A 125 -16.87 15.56 -5.70
C ALA A 125 -16.37 17.01 -5.79
N ILE A 126 -17.19 17.93 -6.28
CA ILE A 126 -16.84 19.36 -6.37
C ILE A 126 -16.56 19.94 -4.97
N ASP A 127 -17.42 19.64 -3.98
CA ASP A 127 -17.21 20.10 -2.61
C ASP A 127 -15.94 19.50 -1.99
N LEU A 128 -15.61 18.26 -2.34
CA LEU A 128 -14.35 17.64 -1.92
C LEU A 128 -13.13 18.30 -2.56
N CYS A 129 -13.18 18.65 -3.85
CA CYS A 129 -12.12 19.42 -4.52
C CYS A 129 -11.87 20.77 -3.82
N LYS A 130 -12.93 21.50 -3.46
CA LYS A 130 -12.82 22.77 -2.73
C LYS A 130 -12.10 22.59 -1.40
N LYS A 131 -12.50 21.59 -0.61
CA LYS A 131 -11.80 21.24 0.66
C LYS A 131 -10.35 20.86 0.43
N ALA A 132 -10.07 20.11 -0.64
CA ALA A 132 -8.71 19.71 -0.98
C ALA A 132 -7.84 20.92 -1.36
N MET A 133 -8.39 21.89 -2.08
CA MET A 133 -7.71 23.14 -2.44
C MET A 133 -7.39 24.03 -1.23
N GLU A 134 -8.18 23.95 -0.16
CA GLU A 134 -7.90 24.63 1.12
C GLU A 134 -6.79 23.93 1.90
N LYS A 135 -6.74 22.59 1.86
CA LYS A 135 -5.76 21.77 2.60
C LYS A 135 -4.41 21.66 1.88
N PHE A 136 -4.41 21.61 0.55
CA PHE A 136 -3.26 21.29 -0.30
C PHE A 136 -2.96 22.39 -1.32
N ASP A 137 -2.42 23.52 -0.84
CA ASP A 137 -2.17 24.71 -1.66
C ASP A 137 -1.32 24.42 -2.93
N LYS A 138 -0.31 23.55 -2.80
CA LYS A 138 0.55 23.13 -3.93
C LYS A 138 -0.17 22.35 -5.04
N ASN A 139 -1.36 21.80 -4.75
CA ASN A 139 -2.14 20.98 -5.68
C ASN A 139 -3.45 21.64 -6.10
N ARG A 140 -3.63 22.93 -5.76
CA ARG A 140 -4.87 23.65 -6.03
C ARG A 140 -5.30 23.61 -7.50
N GLU A 141 -4.37 23.79 -8.44
CA GLU A 141 -4.67 23.76 -9.88
C GLU A 141 -5.15 22.39 -10.36
N GLU A 142 -4.62 21.30 -9.79
CA GLU A 142 -5.03 19.94 -10.13
C GLU A 142 -6.48 19.65 -9.72
N PHE A 143 -6.87 20.08 -8.52
CA PHE A 143 -8.26 19.97 -8.07
C PHE A 143 -9.21 20.89 -8.83
N LYS A 144 -8.73 22.03 -9.32
CA LYS A 144 -9.51 22.94 -10.16
C LYS A 144 -9.79 22.33 -11.53
N LEU A 145 -8.79 21.75 -12.19
CA LEU A 145 -8.98 21.01 -13.45
C LEU A 145 -10.01 19.89 -13.29
N PHE A 146 -9.98 19.19 -12.15
CA PHE A 146 -10.96 18.13 -11.87
C PHE A 146 -12.40 18.64 -11.75
N ILE A 147 -12.61 19.86 -11.24
CA ILE A 147 -13.93 20.50 -11.22
C ILE A 147 -14.37 20.83 -12.65
N GLU A 148 -13.48 21.40 -13.47
CA GLU A 148 -13.77 21.76 -14.87
C GLU A 148 -14.17 20.51 -15.68
N GLU A 149 -13.44 19.40 -15.56
CA GLU A 149 -13.78 18.11 -16.20
C GLU A 149 -15.15 17.56 -15.80
N MET A 150 -15.65 17.90 -14.62
CA MET A 150 -16.96 17.45 -14.16
C MET A 150 -18.08 18.34 -14.66
N GLU A 151 -17.78 19.60 -15.02
CA GLU A 151 -18.75 20.60 -15.47
C GLU A 151 -19.09 20.49 -16.96
N ASP A 152 -18.21 19.90 -17.77
CA ASP A 152 -18.39 19.53 -19.18
C ASP A 152 -19.30 18.28 -19.38
#